data_AF-A0A8C5NI77-F1
#
_entry.id   AF-A0A8C5NI77-F1
#
_cell.length_a   1.000
_cell.length_b   1.000
_cell.length_c   1.000
_cell.angle_alpha   90.00
_cell.angle_beta   90.00
_cell.angle_gamma   90.00
#
_symmetry.space_group_name_H-M   'P 1'
#
loop_
_entity.id
_entity.type
_entity.pdbx_description
1 polymer ?
#
loop_
_entity_poly.entity_id
_entity_poly.type
_entity_poly.pdbx_seq_one_letter_code
_entity_poly.pdbx_strand_id
1 'polypeptide(L)'
;MAAPASACWASLSFPGAETGRKGRGEKAGFELRDFVGKQRREGAQPSPPALSGGGTLASGAGLRAGAAPSPRQRPGRGKMSAEGGRGAGQVVFRALPQKTFSCLQDRDIADRLLKWSMQGRITAQAFSFDQQFKPYQKDEFLMAFFNDQSVNSSLKLLSASGQWTTLGSKVTKIEATVVPCTQISMSFFDRLYSEGIVRETGTIVKCYDDYYDDILISDELRKILLLEDSDHYDLFTQLDREEFLFCLFKHFCIGGTLCQYEDVVDPYLETTKAFYKDLVSVQKNPETKEIRIISTVFRVSAYDANGLCYPSSKSHQQTFAYLIVDPCKRHVNILYHCFGGSLFTN
;
A
#
# COMPACT_ATOMS: atom_id res chain seq x y z
N MET A 1 41.51 -29.42 -37.25
CA MET A 1 41.05 -30.00 -38.53
C MET A 1 39.93 -30.96 -38.17
N ALA A 2 38.69 -30.90 -38.62
CA ALA A 2 37.96 -30.02 -39.54
C ALA A 2 36.47 -30.21 -39.21
N ALA A 3 35.63 -29.18 -39.35
CA ALA A 3 34.20 -29.37 -39.65
C ALA A 3 34.07 -29.80 -41.13
N PRO A 4 32.94 -30.32 -41.65
CA PRO A 4 31.74 -29.49 -41.92
C PRO A 4 30.37 -30.25 -41.82
N ALA A 5 29.23 -29.54 -41.64
CA ALA A 5 28.15 -29.27 -42.63
C ALA A 5 27.51 -30.54 -43.24
N SER A 6 26.23 -30.71 -43.55
CA SER A 6 24.99 -29.90 -43.70
C SER A 6 24.08 -30.77 -44.59
N ALA A 7 22.76 -30.78 -44.44
CA ALA A 7 21.85 -31.07 -45.57
C ALA A 7 20.42 -30.58 -45.30
N CYS A 8 19.99 -29.62 -46.12
CA CYS A 8 18.61 -29.21 -46.36
C CYS A 8 17.83 -30.26 -47.19
N TRP A 9 16.51 -30.09 -47.26
CA TRP A 9 15.65 -29.89 -48.47
C TRP A 9 14.19 -30.28 -48.09
N ALA A 10 13.26 -29.32 -47.99
CA ALA A 10 12.34 -28.80 -49.02
C ALA A 10 10.96 -29.50 -48.95
N SER A 11 9.89 -28.83 -48.48
CA SER A 11 8.94 -27.95 -49.20
C SER A 11 7.84 -28.69 -49.98
N LEU A 12 6.59 -28.52 -49.53
CA LEU A 12 5.37 -28.60 -50.34
C LEU A 12 4.37 -27.53 -49.86
N SER A 13 3.78 -26.78 -50.80
CA SER A 13 2.69 -25.78 -50.64
C SER A 13 1.62 -26.11 -51.69
N PHE A 14 0.31 -26.09 -51.41
CA PHE A 14 -0.69 -24.99 -51.48
C PHE A 14 -2.12 -25.65 -51.49
N PRO A 15 -3.28 -24.96 -51.62
CA PRO A 15 -3.82 -23.69 -51.04
C PRO A 15 -5.26 -23.83 -50.45
N GLY A 16 -5.79 -22.79 -49.76
CA GLY A 16 -7.25 -22.52 -49.70
C GLY A 16 -7.87 -21.88 -48.44
N ALA A 17 -8.16 -20.56 -48.52
CA ALA A 17 -9.27 -19.78 -47.92
C ALA A 17 -9.48 -19.75 -46.37
N GLU A 18 -9.17 -18.62 -45.69
CA GLU A 18 -10.10 -17.51 -45.30
C GLU A 18 -11.06 -17.89 -44.15
N THR A 19 -11.19 -17.21 -42.99
CA THR A 19 -11.13 -15.78 -42.64
C THR A 19 -11.00 -15.60 -41.10
N GLY A 20 -10.34 -14.51 -40.68
CA GLY A 20 -10.84 -13.60 -39.62
C GLY A 20 -10.70 -13.94 -38.13
N ARG A 21 -9.56 -13.59 -37.51
CA ARG A 21 -9.41 -12.52 -36.49
C ARG A 21 -8.03 -12.60 -35.84
N LYS A 22 -7.11 -11.74 -36.27
CA LYS A 22 -5.89 -11.40 -35.52
C LYS A 22 -6.28 -10.56 -34.32
N GLY A 23 -6.40 -11.18 -33.15
CA GLY A 23 -6.20 -10.48 -31.88
C GLY A 23 -4.71 -10.28 -31.68
N ARG A 24 -4.20 -9.07 -31.93
CA ARG A 24 -2.87 -8.68 -31.46
C ARG A 24 -2.90 -8.75 -29.92
N GLY A 25 -2.24 -9.75 -29.35
CA GLY A 25 -1.79 -9.71 -27.97
C GLY A 25 -0.73 -8.63 -27.86
N GLU A 26 -1.17 -7.39 -27.62
CA GLU A 26 -0.29 -6.35 -27.14
C GLU A 26 0.04 -6.71 -25.69
N LYS A 27 1.24 -7.26 -25.47
CA LYS A 27 1.87 -7.27 -24.15
C LYS A 27 2.09 -5.80 -23.76
N ALA A 28 1.08 -5.18 -23.18
CA ALA A 28 1.20 -3.88 -22.57
C ALA A 28 2.01 -4.05 -21.28
N GLY A 29 3.33 -3.90 -21.39
CA GLY A 29 4.19 -3.63 -20.24
C GLY A 29 3.74 -2.33 -19.60
N PHE A 30 2.89 -2.44 -18.57
CA PHE A 30 2.31 -1.30 -17.87
C PHE A 30 3.04 -1.11 -16.54
N GLU A 31 3.95 -0.14 -16.49
CA GLU A 31 4.62 0.31 -15.27
C GLU A 31 3.72 1.30 -14.51
N LEU A 32 3.96 1.55 -13.21
CA LEU A 32 3.28 2.63 -12.45
C LEU A 32 3.48 4.05 -13.04
N ARG A 33 4.21 4.19 -14.16
CA ARG A 33 4.56 5.44 -14.84
C ARG A 33 3.37 6.23 -15.36
N ASP A 34 2.25 5.58 -15.64
CA ASP A 34 1.11 6.22 -16.34
C ASP A 34 0.26 7.18 -15.47
N PHE A 35 0.60 7.39 -14.19
CA PHE A 35 -0.25 8.16 -13.28
C PHE A 35 0.27 9.55 -12.87
N VAL A 36 1.50 9.93 -13.23
CA VAL A 36 2.08 11.22 -12.82
C VAL A 36 1.29 12.42 -13.38
N GLY A 37 0.49 12.23 -14.44
CA GLY A 37 -0.30 13.30 -15.08
C GLY A 37 -1.57 13.73 -14.35
N LYS A 38 -2.16 12.90 -13.46
CA LYS A 38 -3.51 13.18 -12.90
C LYS A 38 -3.49 14.03 -11.62
N GLN A 39 -2.35 14.11 -10.93
CA GLN A 39 -2.17 14.84 -9.66
C GLN A 39 -2.08 16.38 -9.82
N ARG A 40 -2.04 16.91 -11.04
CA ARG A 40 -1.84 18.37 -11.29
C ARG A 40 -3.12 19.20 -11.39
N ARG A 41 -4.31 18.59 -11.34
CA ARG A 41 -5.60 19.30 -11.58
C ARG A 41 -6.45 19.55 -10.32
N GLU A 42 -6.11 18.97 -9.18
CA GLU A 42 -6.84 19.20 -7.91
C GLU A 42 -5.97 20.02 -6.96
N GLY A 43 -5.85 21.32 -7.19
CA GLY A 43 -5.02 22.17 -6.33
C GLY A 43 -4.78 23.60 -6.80
N ALA A 44 -5.76 24.22 -7.47
CA ALA A 44 -5.66 25.65 -7.78
C ALA A 44 -6.97 26.35 -7.38
N GLN A 45 -7.03 26.86 -6.15
CA GLN A 45 -7.93 27.97 -5.82
C GLN A 45 -7.23 29.29 -6.19
N PRO A 46 -7.93 30.25 -6.82
CA PRO A 46 -7.33 31.52 -7.23
C PRO A 46 -7.20 32.48 -6.04
N SER A 47 -6.04 33.13 -5.95
CA SER A 47 -5.79 34.26 -5.03
C SER A 47 -6.52 35.52 -5.52
N PRO A 48 -6.98 36.42 -4.63
CA PRO A 48 -7.66 37.65 -5.03
C PRO A 48 -6.67 38.72 -5.54
N PRO A 49 -7.12 39.66 -6.38
CA PRO A 49 -6.24 40.64 -7.02
C PRO A 49 -5.82 41.77 -6.05
N ALA A 50 -4.57 42.20 -6.18
CA ALA A 50 -4.01 43.37 -5.53
C ALA A 50 -4.54 44.65 -6.18
N LEU A 51 -5.12 45.54 -5.38
CA LEU A 51 -5.47 46.90 -5.78
C LEU A 51 -4.22 47.79 -5.71
N SER A 52 -3.87 48.37 -6.86
CA SER A 52 -2.94 49.48 -6.98
C SER A 52 -3.68 50.79 -6.65
N GLY A 53 -3.09 51.60 -5.78
CA GLY A 53 -3.55 52.95 -5.48
C GLY A 53 -2.35 53.82 -5.13
N GLY A 54 -2.00 54.73 -6.03
CA GLY A 54 -0.85 55.62 -5.89
C GLY A 54 -1.10 56.84 -5.01
N GLY A 55 0.00 57.32 -4.42
CA GLY A 55 0.38 58.72 -4.23
C GLY A 55 -0.51 59.63 -3.39
N THR A 56 0.06 60.27 -2.36
CA THR A 56 0.23 61.74 -2.28
C THR A 56 1.19 62.11 -1.14
N LEU A 57 1.99 63.15 -1.40
CA LEU A 57 3.04 63.79 -0.58
C LEU A 57 2.51 64.61 0.60
N ALA A 58 3.30 64.68 1.69
CA ALA A 58 3.59 65.88 2.52
C ALA A 58 4.63 65.50 3.59
N SER A 59 5.89 65.93 3.49
CA SER A 59 6.46 67.17 4.06
C SER A 59 6.34 67.27 5.60
N GLY A 60 7.48 67.35 6.29
CA GLY A 60 7.54 67.71 7.71
C GLY A 60 8.87 67.35 8.38
N ALA A 61 9.74 68.34 8.51
CA ALA A 61 11.09 68.26 9.07
C ALA A 61 11.14 68.25 10.61
N GLY A 62 12.27 67.81 11.18
CA GLY A 62 12.68 68.05 12.57
C GLY A 62 13.56 66.93 13.15
N LEU A 63 14.89 66.95 12.99
CA LEU A 63 15.94 67.57 13.84
C LEU A 63 16.13 66.99 15.27
N ARG A 64 17.40 66.61 15.53
CA ARG A 64 18.16 66.38 16.79
C ARG A 64 18.04 64.97 17.43
N ALA A 65 19.09 64.17 17.65
CA ALA A 65 20.48 64.29 18.12
C ALA A 65 20.68 64.08 19.65
N GLY A 66 21.54 63.09 19.99
CA GLY A 66 22.17 62.85 21.31
C GLY A 66 21.36 61.94 22.25
N ALA A 67 21.90 61.03 23.08
CA ALA A 67 23.27 60.71 23.49
C ALA A 67 23.30 59.34 24.20
N ALA A 68 24.45 58.65 24.15
CA ALA A 68 24.93 57.67 25.15
C ALA A 68 25.97 58.40 26.06
N PRO A 69 26.48 57.90 27.22
CA PRO A 69 26.69 56.49 27.63
C PRO A 69 26.59 56.12 29.15
N SER A 70 26.55 54.79 29.43
CA SER A 70 27.18 53.91 30.50
C SER A 70 27.39 54.37 31.98
N PRO A 71 27.84 53.54 32.98
CA PRO A 71 28.14 52.08 33.04
C PRO A 71 27.71 51.29 34.34
N ARG A 72 27.85 49.95 34.28
CA ARG A 72 28.26 48.96 35.33
C ARG A 72 27.43 48.80 36.64
N GLN A 73 26.90 47.58 36.83
CA GLN A 73 27.34 46.61 37.85
C GLN A 73 26.67 45.22 37.65
N ARG A 74 27.48 44.15 37.73
CA ARG A 74 27.12 42.72 37.87
C ARG A 74 28.05 42.18 38.98
N PRO A 75 27.82 40.99 39.60
CA PRO A 75 26.77 40.00 39.36
C PRO A 75 26.09 39.44 40.64
N GLY A 76 24.86 38.96 40.51
CA GLY A 76 24.19 38.10 41.49
C GLY A 76 23.70 36.81 40.82
N ARG A 77 24.23 35.69 41.28
CA ARG A 77 24.11 34.34 40.72
C ARG A 77 22.70 33.77 40.96
N GLY A 78 21.83 33.85 39.96
CA GLY A 78 20.50 33.22 39.95
C GLY A 78 20.47 32.02 39.01
N LYS A 79 20.10 30.85 39.52
CA LYS A 79 19.98 29.58 38.79
C LYS A 79 19.19 29.75 37.49
N MET A 80 19.81 29.41 36.36
CA MET A 80 19.10 29.09 35.12
C MET A 80 18.26 27.85 35.38
N SER A 81 16.96 28.03 35.61
CA SER A 81 16.00 26.99 35.29
C SER A 81 16.01 26.86 33.77
N ALA A 82 16.40 25.67 33.31
CA ALA A 82 16.20 25.27 31.93
C ALA A 82 14.69 25.38 31.65
N GLU A 83 14.31 26.30 30.75
CA GLU A 83 13.00 26.26 30.12
C GLU A 83 12.90 24.93 29.38
N GLY A 84 12.17 24.00 29.99
CA GLY A 84 11.80 22.75 29.37
C GLY A 84 11.12 23.05 28.04
N GLY A 85 11.64 22.44 26.97
CA GLY A 85 11.03 22.48 25.65
C GLY A 85 9.55 22.15 25.77
N ARG A 86 8.70 23.11 25.38
CA ARG A 86 7.27 22.89 25.23
C ARG A 86 7.08 21.73 24.25
N GLY A 87 6.38 20.69 24.71
CA GLY A 87 6.18 19.45 23.98
C GLY A 87 5.63 19.70 22.57
N ALA A 88 6.17 18.95 21.61
CA ALA A 88 5.51 18.76 20.33
C ALA A 88 4.06 18.33 20.61
N GLY A 89 3.09 19.01 19.98
CA GLY A 89 1.68 18.66 20.15
C GLY A 89 1.43 17.18 19.83
N GLN A 90 0.36 16.60 20.35
CA GLN A 90 -0.06 15.25 19.97
C GLN A 90 -0.53 15.25 18.49
N VAL A 91 -0.18 14.22 17.72
CA VAL A 91 -0.64 14.09 16.32
C VAL A 91 -2.16 13.92 16.32
N VAL A 92 -2.86 14.72 15.52
CA VAL A 92 -4.33 14.64 15.40
C VAL A 92 -4.68 13.92 14.12
N PHE A 93 -5.53 12.90 14.23
CA PHE A 93 -5.99 12.13 13.07
C PHE A 93 -7.44 12.47 12.73
N ARG A 94 -7.78 12.41 11.44
CA ARG A 94 -9.15 12.62 10.96
C ARG A 94 -9.51 11.59 9.92
N ALA A 95 -10.59 10.86 10.15
CA ALA A 95 -11.14 9.93 9.16
C ALA A 95 -11.51 10.66 7.85
N LEU A 96 -11.25 10.02 6.72
CA LEU A 96 -11.56 10.52 5.38
C LEU A 96 -12.61 9.61 4.71
N PRO A 97 -13.88 9.60 5.18
CA PRO A 97 -14.91 8.71 4.64
C PRO A 97 -15.23 8.98 3.15
N GLN A 98 -14.98 10.20 2.67
CA GLN A 98 -15.14 10.58 1.27
C GLN A 98 -14.04 10.03 0.36
N LYS A 99 -12.90 9.56 0.91
CA LYS A 99 -11.85 8.97 0.09
C LYS A 99 -12.25 7.54 -0.26
N THR A 100 -12.48 7.32 -1.54
CA THR A 100 -12.85 6.03 -2.11
C THR A 100 -11.63 5.31 -2.67
N PHE A 101 -11.66 3.98 -2.63
CA PHE A 101 -10.67 3.12 -3.27
C PHE A 101 -11.33 2.51 -4.51
N SER A 102 -10.87 2.88 -5.69
CA SER A 102 -11.40 2.42 -6.97
C SER A 102 -11.39 0.90 -7.09
N CYS A 103 -10.37 0.22 -6.56
CA CYS A 103 -10.29 -1.25 -6.56
C CYS A 103 -11.44 -1.92 -5.80
N LEU A 104 -12.00 -1.27 -4.76
CA LEU A 104 -13.12 -1.80 -3.99
C LEU A 104 -14.49 -1.43 -4.58
N GLN A 105 -14.53 -0.56 -5.59
CA GLN A 105 -15.74 -0.16 -6.31
C GLN A 105 -15.86 -0.84 -7.68
N ASP A 106 -14.74 -1.39 -8.17
CA ASP A 106 -14.67 -2.13 -9.42
C ASP A 106 -15.46 -3.44 -9.30
N ARG A 107 -16.33 -3.69 -10.29
CA ARG A 107 -17.24 -4.84 -10.27
C ARG A 107 -16.50 -6.15 -10.48
N ASP A 108 -15.53 -6.18 -11.39
CA ASP A 108 -14.77 -7.41 -11.68
C ASP A 108 -13.92 -7.80 -10.47
N ILE A 109 -13.35 -6.82 -9.77
CA ILE A 109 -12.64 -7.06 -8.51
C ILE A 109 -13.61 -7.49 -7.40
N ALA A 110 -14.78 -6.87 -7.29
CA ALA A 110 -15.78 -7.29 -6.31
C ALA A 110 -16.23 -8.75 -6.51
N ASP A 111 -16.47 -9.16 -7.76
CA ASP A 111 -16.83 -10.53 -8.12
C ASP A 111 -15.70 -11.52 -7.81
N ARG A 112 -14.45 -11.14 -8.09
CA ARG A 112 -13.26 -11.93 -7.69
C ARG A 112 -13.14 -12.06 -6.18
N LEU A 113 -13.29 -10.98 -5.43
CA LEU A 113 -13.24 -11.02 -3.96
C LEU A 113 -14.38 -11.85 -3.38
N LEU A 114 -15.56 -11.87 -4.01
CA LEU A 114 -16.66 -12.75 -3.64
C LEU A 114 -16.27 -14.21 -3.87
N LYS A 115 -15.80 -14.52 -5.09
CA LYS A 115 -15.33 -15.86 -5.49
C LYS A 115 -14.22 -16.37 -4.58
N TRP A 116 -13.30 -15.50 -4.18
CA TRP A 116 -12.21 -15.83 -3.27
C TRP A 116 -12.61 -15.75 -1.79
N SER A 117 -13.90 -15.59 -1.46
CA SER A 117 -14.39 -15.56 -0.08
C SER A 117 -13.77 -14.44 0.80
N MET A 118 -13.36 -13.32 0.19
CA MET A 118 -12.80 -12.15 0.88
C MET A 118 -13.78 -10.97 0.94
N GLN A 119 -14.80 -10.93 0.07
CA GLN A 119 -15.78 -9.85 0.05
C GLN A 119 -16.52 -9.75 1.40
N GLY A 120 -16.74 -8.51 1.85
CA GLY A 120 -17.37 -8.24 3.15
C GLY A 120 -16.45 -8.48 4.35
N ARG A 121 -15.20 -8.93 4.14
CA ARG A 121 -14.18 -9.11 5.19
C ARG A 121 -12.87 -8.38 4.92
N ILE A 122 -12.67 -7.94 3.68
CA ILE A 122 -11.60 -7.01 3.28
C ILE A 122 -12.15 -5.59 3.20
N THR A 123 -11.38 -4.60 3.66
CA THR A 123 -11.73 -3.19 3.50
C THR A 123 -10.48 -2.31 3.47
N ALA A 124 -10.62 -1.12 2.89
CA ALA A 124 -9.62 -0.09 2.96
C ALA A 124 -10.22 1.20 3.52
N GLN A 125 -9.48 1.88 4.40
CA GLN A 125 -9.88 3.14 5.01
C GLN A 125 -8.76 4.16 4.89
N ALA A 126 -9.11 5.45 4.94
CA ALA A 126 -8.13 6.51 4.92
C ALA A 126 -8.32 7.51 6.07
N PHE A 127 -7.20 8.01 6.55
CA PHE A 127 -7.11 9.02 7.59
C PHE A 127 -6.12 10.09 7.16
N SER A 128 -6.32 11.33 7.59
CA SER A 128 -5.33 12.40 7.48
C SER A 128 -4.69 12.67 8.83
N PHE A 129 -3.48 13.25 8.82
CA PHE A 129 -2.79 13.70 10.02
C PHE A 129 -2.15 15.07 9.82
N ASP A 130 -1.96 15.82 10.90
CA ASP A 130 -1.56 17.23 10.85
C ASP A 130 -0.06 17.48 11.00
N GLN A 131 0.71 16.50 11.48
CA GLN A 131 2.16 16.63 11.71
C GLN A 131 3.02 15.99 10.61
N GLN A 132 4.32 16.28 10.62
CA GLN A 132 5.25 15.62 9.71
C GLN A 132 5.52 14.19 10.17
N PHE A 133 5.32 13.22 9.29
CA PHE A 133 5.69 11.83 9.57
C PHE A 133 7.20 11.65 9.50
N LYS A 134 7.77 11.00 10.52
CA LYS A 134 9.19 10.65 10.58
C LYS A 134 9.33 9.15 10.79
N PRO A 135 9.89 8.39 9.84
CA PRO A 135 9.94 6.92 9.91
C PRO A 135 10.59 6.36 11.18
N TYR A 136 11.59 7.05 11.73
CA TYR A 136 12.27 6.62 12.96
C TYR A 136 11.42 6.80 14.24
N GLN A 137 10.32 7.57 14.18
CA GLN A 137 9.34 7.71 15.27
C GLN A 137 8.08 6.87 14.99
N LYS A 138 8.20 5.78 14.21
CA LYS A 138 7.06 4.94 13.82
C LYS A 138 6.24 4.48 15.03
N ASP A 139 6.89 4.09 16.13
CA ASP A 139 6.21 3.50 17.28
C ASP A 139 5.35 4.55 18.01
N GLU A 140 5.87 5.77 18.18
CA GLU A 140 5.12 6.90 18.74
C GLU A 140 3.94 7.29 17.83
N PHE A 141 4.18 7.35 16.52
CA PHE A 141 3.15 7.69 15.54
C PHE A 141 2.01 6.67 15.53
N LEU A 142 2.34 5.38 15.51
CA LEU A 142 1.35 4.30 15.53
C LEU A 142 0.61 4.25 16.87
N MET A 143 1.30 4.46 17.99
CA MET A 143 0.67 4.53 19.31
C MET A 143 -0.31 5.70 19.42
N ALA A 144 0.05 6.86 18.86
CA ALA A 144 -0.85 7.99 18.73
C ALA A 144 -2.04 7.67 17.81
N PHE A 145 -1.79 7.02 16.66
CA PHE A 145 -2.83 6.64 15.70
C PHE A 145 -3.91 5.76 16.34
N PHE A 146 -3.52 4.63 16.95
CA PHE A 146 -4.47 3.69 17.54
C PHE A 146 -5.13 4.18 18.84
N ASN A 147 -4.60 5.23 19.48
CA ASN A 147 -5.23 5.85 20.65
C ASN A 147 -5.95 7.16 20.31
N ASP A 148 -5.96 7.60 19.05
CA ASP A 148 -6.71 8.77 18.63
C ASP A 148 -8.22 8.51 18.65
N GLN A 149 -8.99 9.47 19.15
CA GLN A 149 -10.44 9.31 19.30
C GLN A 149 -11.16 9.15 17.96
N SER A 150 -10.74 9.88 16.91
CA SER A 150 -11.32 9.76 15.58
C SER A 150 -11.02 8.40 14.97
N VAL A 151 -9.81 7.87 15.20
CA VAL A 151 -9.45 6.53 14.72
C VAL A 151 -10.24 5.47 15.47
N ASN A 152 -10.27 5.53 16.80
CA ASN A 152 -10.99 4.55 17.62
C ASN A 152 -12.48 4.44 17.30
N SER A 153 -13.12 5.55 16.94
CA SER A 153 -14.55 5.58 16.60
C SER A 153 -14.87 5.26 15.15
N SER A 154 -13.88 5.05 14.28
CA SER A 154 -14.12 4.87 12.84
C SER A 154 -13.32 3.76 12.16
N LEU A 155 -12.18 3.35 12.73
CA LEU A 155 -11.39 2.22 12.24
C LEU A 155 -12.21 0.95 12.37
N LYS A 156 -12.55 0.37 11.22
CA LYS A 156 -13.40 -0.82 11.12
C LYS A 156 -12.57 -2.07 11.35
N LEU A 157 -13.14 -2.99 12.11
CA LEU A 157 -12.70 -4.37 12.19
C LEU A 157 -13.93 -5.29 12.34
N LEU A 158 -13.70 -6.60 12.21
CA LEU A 158 -14.73 -7.60 12.42
C LEU A 158 -14.64 -8.13 13.85
N SER A 159 -15.76 -8.17 14.55
CA SER A 159 -15.88 -8.82 15.84
C SER A 159 -15.69 -10.35 15.71
N ALA A 160 -15.55 -11.03 16.85
CA ALA A 160 -15.51 -12.49 16.89
C ALA A 160 -16.78 -13.15 16.29
N SER A 161 -17.92 -12.43 16.28
CA SER A 161 -19.18 -12.85 15.66
C SER A 161 -19.30 -12.50 14.18
N GLY A 162 -18.27 -11.90 13.57
CA GLY A 162 -18.25 -11.54 12.15
C GLY A 162 -19.03 -10.27 11.81
N GLN A 163 -19.35 -9.44 12.80
CA GLN A 163 -20.04 -8.16 12.60
C GLN A 163 -19.04 -7.01 12.54
N TRP A 164 -19.28 -6.05 11.65
CA TRP A 164 -18.45 -4.85 11.57
C TRP A 164 -18.63 -4.00 12.82
N THR A 165 -17.52 -3.67 13.47
CA THR A 165 -17.44 -2.82 14.65
C THR A 165 -16.24 -1.87 14.53
N THR A 166 -15.99 -1.09 15.58
CA THR A 166 -14.83 -0.21 15.71
C THR A 166 -13.91 -0.71 16.82
N LEU A 167 -12.66 -0.20 16.88
CA LEU A 167 -11.66 -0.66 17.85
C LEU A 167 -12.15 -0.53 19.29
N GLY A 168 -12.70 0.63 19.64
CA GLY A 168 -13.44 0.85 20.89
C GLY A 168 -12.66 0.63 22.20
N SER A 169 -11.42 0.16 22.15
CA SER A 169 -10.58 -0.16 23.30
C SER A 169 -9.29 0.66 23.29
N LYS A 170 -8.74 0.87 24.49
CA LYS A 170 -7.47 1.57 24.66
C LYS A 170 -6.33 0.62 24.35
N VAL A 171 -5.58 0.94 23.30
CA VAL A 171 -4.40 0.15 22.90
C VAL A 171 -3.25 0.42 23.86
N THR A 172 -2.67 -0.66 24.38
CA THR A 172 -1.56 -0.65 25.36
C THR A 172 -0.21 -1.01 24.73
N LYS A 173 -0.22 -1.79 23.64
CA LYS A 173 0.97 -2.21 22.90
C LYS A 173 0.66 -2.29 21.40
N ILE A 174 1.64 -1.95 20.57
CA ILE A 174 1.60 -2.13 19.13
C ILE A 174 2.83 -2.92 18.69
N GLU A 175 2.61 -3.88 17.80
CA GLU A 175 3.67 -4.54 17.05
C GLU A 175 3.57 -4.06 15.60
N ALA A 176 4.68 -3.54 15.08
CA ALA A 176 4.73 -2.96 13.76
C ALA A 176 6.03 -3.33 13.05
N THR A 177 5.89 -4.16 12.02
CA THR A 177 6.99 -4.57 11.15
C THR A 177 6.97 -3.73 9.88
N VAL A 178 8.12 -3.16 9.52
CA VAL A 178 8.26 -2.43 8.25
C VAL A 178 8.18 -3.46 7.12
N VAL A 179 7.29 -3.21 6.16
CA VAL A 179 7.15 -4.05 4.97
C VAL A 179 7.84 -3.33 3.82
N PRO A 180 8.90 -3.91 3.22
CA PRO A 180 9.52 -3.36 2.02
C PRO A 180 8.48 -3.02 0.96
N CYS A 181 8.58 -1.83 0.38
CA CYS A 181 7.67 -1.35 -0.65
C CYS A 181 8.49 -0.65 -1.73
N THR A 182 9.18 -1.45 -2.52
CA THR A 182 10.19 -0.97 -3.48
C THR A 182 9.81 -1.28 -4.93
N GLN A 183 8.95 -2.28 -5.15
CA GLN A 183 8.57 -2.73 -6.50
C GLN A 183 7.63 -1.75 -7.21
N ILE A 184 8.10 -1.16 -8.32
CA ILE A 184 7.34 -0.19 -9.14
C ILE A 184 6.64 -0.82 -10.37
N SER A 185 6.84 -2.12 -10.60
CA SER A 185 6.39 -2.82 -11.80
C SER A 185 5.84 -4.20 -11.48
N MET A 186 4.79 -4.60 -12.20
CA MET A 186 4.24 -5.96 -12.14
C MET A 186 5.17 -7.00 -12.80
N SER A 187 6.18 -6.56 -13.56
CA SER A 187 7.21 -7.45 -14.13
C SER A 187 7.99 -8.23 -13.07
N PHE A 188 7.87 -7.82 -11.80
CA PHE A 188 8.32 -8.58 -10.64
C PHE A 188 7.83 -10.05 -10.66
N PHE A 189 6.63 -10.29 -11.19
CA PHE A 189 6.02 -11.61 -11.31
C PHE A 189 6.30 -12.33 -12.64
N ASP A 190 7.04 -11.72 -13.59
CA ASP A 190 7.35 -12.35 -14.89
C ASP A 190 8.12 -13.66 -14.72
N ARG A 191 8.87 -13.80 -13.61
CA ARG A 191 9.59 -15.02 -13.23
C ARG A 191 8.69 -16.24 -13.05
N LEU A 192 7.39 -16.05 -12.77
CA LEU A 192 6.40 -17.14 -12.73
C LEU A 192 6.28 -17.84 -14.09
N TYR A 193 6.41 -17.10 -15.19
CA TYR A 193 6.39 -17.65 -16.54
C TYR A 193 7.73 -18.30 -16.90
N SER A 194 8.84 -17.65 -16.53
CA SER A 194 10.19 -18.13 -16.86
C SER A 194 10.51 -19.50 -16.25
N GLU A 195 10.04 -19.76 -15.03
CA GLU A 195 10.28 -21.02 -14.30
C GLU A 195 9.14 -22.04 -14.47
N GLY A 196 8.21 -21.81 -15.41
CA GLY A 196 7.18 -22.80 -15.75
C GLY A 196 6.08 -22.98 -14.71
N ILE A 197 5.96 -22.11 -13.70
CA ILE A 197 4.83 -22.09 -12.75
C ILE A 197 3.54 -21.71 -13.49
N VAL A 198 3.66 -20.81 -14.47
CA VAL A 198 2.59 -20.35 -15.34
C VAL A 198 2.99 -20.57 -16.80
N ARG A 199 2.08 -21.11 -17.60
CA ARG A 199 2.28 -21.31 -19.04
C ARG A 199 2.23 -19.96 -19.77
N GLU A 200 2.74 -19.90 -21.00
CA GLU A 200 2.66 -18.70 -21.85
C GLU A 200 1.23 -18.17 -22.04
N THR A 201 0.21 -19.04 -21.92
CA THR A 201 -1.21 -18.70 -21.98
C THR A 201 -1.76 -18.05 -20.71
N GLY A 202 -0.96 -17.93 -19.64
CA GLY A 202 -1.40 -17.50 -18.31
C GLY A 202 -1.99 -18.62 -17.44
N THR A 203 -2.11 -19.84 -17.96
CA THR A 203 -2.62 -21.00 -17.22
C THR A 203 -1.62 -21.45 -16.16
N ILE A 204 -2.09 -21.60 -14.92
CA ILE A 204 -1.28 -22.04 -13.79
C ILE A 204 -1.07 -23.55 -13.89
N VAL A 205 0.16 -24.02 -13.70
CA VAL A 205 0.48 -25.44 -13.73
C VAL A 205 -0.11 -26.15 -12.52
N LYS A 206 -0.87 -27.21 -12.75
CA LYS A 206 -1.51 -28.03 -11.72
C LYS A 206 -0.51 -28.98 -11.07
N CYS A 207 -0.73 -29.27 -9.79
CA CYS A 207 -0.01 -30.28 -9.03
C CYS A 207 -1.00 -31.26 -8.38
N TYR A 208 -0.50 -32.28 -7.71
CA TYR A 208 -1.35 -33.12 -6.87
C TYR A 208 -1.91 -32.32 -5.70
N ASP A 209 -3.12 -32.67 -5.29
CA ASP A 209 -3.78 -32.02 -4.16
C ASP A 209 -3.00 -32.28 -2.88
N ASP A 210 -2.70 -31.21 -2.16
CA ASP A 210 -2.07 -31.18 -0.85
C ASP A 210 -2.76 -30.13 0.03
N TYR A 211 -2.49 -30.12 1.33
CA TYR A 211 -3.08 -29.18 2.28
C TYR A 211 -2.01 -28.53 3.16
N TYR A 212 -2.12 -27.21 3.32
CA TYR A 212 -1.30 -26.43 4.23
C TYR A 212 -2.20 -25.58 5.13
N ASP A 213 -2.24 -25.85 6.43
CA ASP A 213 -3.10 -25.17 7.41
C ASP A 213 -4.56 -25.02 6.90
N ASP A 214 -5.17 -26.15 6.50
CA ASP A 214 -6.52 -26.24 5.93
C ASP A 214 -6.75 -25.53 4.58
N ILE A 215 -5.69 -24.98 3.97
CA ILE A 215 -5.73 -24.44 2.61
C ILE A 215 -5.37 -25.54 1.62
N LEU A 216 -6.30 -25.86 0.73
CA LEU A 216 -6.04 -26.74 -0.41
C LEU A 216 -4.96 -26.11 -1.30
N ILE A 217 -4.02 -26.92 -1.75
CA ILE A 217 -2.98 -26.63 -2.75
C ILE A 217 -3.19 -27.63 -3.89
N SER A 218 -3.51 -27.15 -5.09
CA SER A 218 -3.74 -27.97 -6.30
C SER A 218 -3.00 -27.42 -7.52
N ASP A 219 -2.11 -26.46 -7.31
CA ASP A 219 -1.29 -25.86 -8.34
C ASP A 219 0.07 -25.39 -7.80
N GLU A 220 1.02 -25.28 -8.71
CA GLU A 220 2.40 -24.89 -8.40
C GLU A 220 2.47 -23.45 -7.87
N LEU A 221 1.52 -22.57 -8.22
CA LEU A 221 1.48 -21.20 -7.72
C LEU A 221 1.24 -21.15 -6.21
N ARG A 222 0.21 -21.83 -5.70
CA ARG A 222 -0.04 -21.92 -4.26
C ARG A 222 1.07 -22.67 -3.53
N LYS A 223 1.66 -23.68 -4.18
CA LYS A 223 2.82 -24.41 -3.66
C LYS A 223 3.99 -23.48 -3.35
N ILE A 224 4.42 -22.64 -4.31
CA ILE A 224 5.53 -21.70 -4.07
C ILE A 224 5.18 -20.59 -3.06
N LEU A 225 3.90 -20.24 -2.92
CA LEU A 225 3.46 -19.19 -1.99
C LEU A 225 3.40 -19.67 -0.53
N LEU A 226 3.14 -20.96 -0.31
CA LEU A 226 2.84 -21.54 1.01
C LEU A 226 3.88 -22.52 1.52
N LEU A 227 4.45 -23.37 0.65
CA LEU A 227 5.34 -24.45 1.08
C LEU A 227 6.81 -24.07 0.94
N GLU A 228 7.49 -23.91 2.07
CA GLU A 228 8.93 -23.60 2.14
C GLU A 228 9.79 -24.71 1.51
N ASP A 229 9.33 -25.96 1.58
CA ASP A 229 10.03 -27.12 1.02
C ASP A 229 9.72 -27.38 -0.47
N SER A 230 9.05 -26.44 -1.16
CA SER A 230 8.79 -26.55 -2.60
C SER A 230 10.09 -26.41 -3.40
N ASP A 231 10.26 -27.24 -4.43
CA ASP A 231 11.39 -27.15 -5.38
C ASP A 231 11.57 -25.74 -5.99
N HIS A 232 10.49 -24.96 -6.07
CA HIS A 232 10.48 -23.62 -6.63
C HIS A 232 10.28 -22.52 -5.58
N TYR A 233 10.43 -22.83 -4.27
CA TYR A 233 10.29 -21.83 -3.21
C TYR A 233 11.29 -20.68 -3.39
N ASP A 234 12.53 -20.96 -3.78
CA ASP A 234 13.56 -19.93 -3.94
C ASP A 234 13.38 -19.06 -5.19
N LEU A 235 12.33 -19.25 -5.99
CA LEU A 235 11.97 -18.37 -7.11
C LEU A 235 11.81 -16.91 -6.66
N PHE A 236 11.30 -16.71 -5.45
CA PHE A 236 11.26 -15.41 -4.78
C PHE A 236 12.16 -15.51 -3.55
N THR A 237 13.16 -14.62 -3.49
CA THR A 237 14.05 -14.53 -2.33
C THR A 237 13.26 -14.16 -1.07
N GLN A 238 13.86 -14.36 0.11
CA GLN A 238 13.21 -13.94 1.36
C GLN A 238 12.82 -12.46 1.36
N LEU A 239 13.66 -11.58 0.81
CA LEU A 239 13.35 -10.15 0.66
C LEU A 239 12.21 -9.91 -0.33
N ASP A 240 12.17 -10.64 -1.45
CA ASP A 240 11.07 -10.57 -2.41
C ASP A 240 9.73 -10.97 -1.77
N ARG A 241 9.74 -11.99 -0.90
CA ARG A 241 8.55 -12.50 -0.20
C ARG A 241 8.01 -11.51 0.84
N GLU A 242 8.88 -10.64 1.36
CA GLU A 242 8.53 -9.57 2.28
C GLU A 242 8.03 -8.30 1.57
N GLU A 243 8.24 -8.16 0.26
CA GLU A 243 7.75 -7.00 -0.48
C GLU A 243 6.22 -6.89 -0.40
N PHE A 244 5.73 -5.67 -0.20
CA PHE A 244 4.30 -5.39 -0.07
C PHE A 244 3.52 -5.83 -1.31
N LEU A 245 4.11 -5.68 -2.49
CA LEU A 245 3.52 -6.15 -3.75
C LEU A 245 3.32 -7.68 -3.76
N PHE A 246 4.33 -8.43 -3.30
CA PHE A 246 4.25 -9.88 -3.16
C PHE A 246 3.23 -10.28 -2.11
N CYS A 247 3.22 -9.60 -0.96
CA CYS A 247 2.27 -9.87 0.12
C CYS A 247 0.82 -9.72 -0.36
N LEU A 248 0.48 -8.65 -1.08
CA LEU A 248 -0.86 -8.48 -1.67
C LEU A 248 -1.21 -9.62 -2.62
N PHE A 249 -0.29 -9.96 -3.54
CA PHE A 249 -0.50 -11.05 -4.49
C PHE A 249 -0.74 -12.38 -3.78
N LYS A 250 0.10 -12.72 -2.81
CA LYS A 250 -0.06 -13.91 -1.96
C LYS A 250 -1.43 -13.93 -1.27
N HIS A 251 -1.86 -12.82 -0.68
CA HIS A 251 -3.17 -12.73 -0.03
C HIS A 251 -4.33 -13.02 -1.00
N PHE A 252 -4.27 -12.54 -2.24
CA PHE A 252 -5.34 -12.80 -3.22
C PHE A 252 -5.31 -14.24 -3.76
N CYS A 253 -4.11 -14.82 -3.97
CA CYS A 253 -3.99 -16.22 -4.39
C CYS A 253 -4.51 -17.20 -3.34
N ILE A 254 -4.30 -16.92 -2.05
CA ILE A 254 -4.79 -17.77 -0.95
C ILE A 254 -6.30 -17.57 -0.74
N GLY A 255 -6.77 -16.32 -0.73
CA GLY A 255 -8.18 -15.99 -0.51
C GLY A 255 -8.68 -16.28 0.92
N GLY A 256 -10.00 -16.36 1.07
CA GLY A 256 -10.71 -16.62 2.32
C GLY A 256 -11.10 -18.09 2.49
N THR A 257 -11.98 -18.36 3.45
CA THR A 257 -12.31 -19.73 3.89
C THR A 257 -12.90 -20.61 2.78
N LEU A 258 -13.70 -20.06 1.88
CA LEU A 258 -14.33 -20.78 0.77
C LEU A 258 -13.75 -20.35 -0.59
N CYS A 259 -12.43 -20.09 -0.64
CA CYS A 259 -11.76 -19.60 -1.83
C CYS A 259 -11.96 -20.53 -3.03
N GLN A 260 -12.64 -20.05 -4.06
CA GLN A 260 -12.66 -20.68 -5.38
C GLN A 260 -11.50 -20.08 -6.19
N TYR A 261 -10.36 -20.77 -6.21
CA TYR A 261 -9.16 -20.29 -6.87
C TYR A 261 -9.29 -20.25 -8.40
N GLU A 262 -8.34 -19.60 -9.07
CA GLU A 262 -8.30 -19.47 -10.53
C GLU A 262 -7.39 -20.52 -11.17
N ASP A 263 -7.68 -20.85 -12.42
CA ASP A 263 -6.80 -21.68 -13.27
C ASP A 263 -5.82 -20.83 -14.09
N VAL A 264 -5.99 -19.51 -14.10
CA VAL A 264 -5.15 -18.54 -14.81
C VAL A 264 -4.66 -17.46 -13.83
N VAL A 265 -3.46 -16.93 -14.06
CA VAL A 265 -2.80 -16.01 -13.12
C VAL A 265 -3.30 -14.56 -13.21
N ASP A 266 -3.77 -14.14 -14.39
CA ASP A 266 -4.12 -12.75 -14.69
C ASP A 266 -5.13 -12.12 -13.71
N PRO A 267 -6.19 -12.82 -13.24
CA PRO A 267 -7.10 -12.25 -12.25
C PRO A 267 -6.40 -11.82 -10.95
N TYR A 268 -5.40 -12.59 -10.50
CA TYR A 268 -4.61 -12.26 -9.32
C TYR A 268 -3.70 -11.05 -9.59
N LEU A 269 -3.02 -11.02 -10.74
CA LEU A 269 -2.12 -9.92 -11.10
C LEU A 269 -2.90 -8.59 -11.24
N GLU A 270 -4.03 -8.59 -11.93
CA GLU A 270 -4.82 -7.37 -12.12
C GLU A 270 -5.43 -6.86 -10.81
N THR A 271 -5.90 -7.77 -9.94
CA THR A 271 -6.43 -7.37 -8.63
C THR A 271 -5.32 -6.81 -7.74
N THR A 272 -4.16 -7.48 -7.71
CA THR A 272 -2.96 -6.99 -7.00
C THR A 272 -2.57 -5.59 -7.45
N LYS A 273 -2.47 -5.40 -8.77
CA LYS A 273 -2.12 -4.12 -9.39
C LYS A 273 -3.12 -3.02 -9.02
N ALA A 274 -4.42 -3.30 -9.06
CA ALA A 274 -5.45 -2.33 -8.71
C ALA A 274 -5.35 -1.89 -7.23
N PHE A 275 -5.22 -2.84 -6.30
CA PHE A 275 -5.02 -2.51 -4.89
C PHE A 275 -3.72 -1.74 -4.64
N TYR A 276 -2.61 -2.19 -5.25
CA TYR A 276 -1.32 -1.56 -5.09
C TYR A 276 -1.34 -0.09 -5.56
N LYS A 277 -1.97 0.19 -6.71
CA LYS A 277 -2.11 1.55 -7.27
C LYS A 277 -2.96 2.49 -6.40
N ASP A 278 -3.98 1.95 -5.74
CA ASP A 278 -4.85 2.75 -4.87
C ASP A 278 -4.23 3.05 -3.50
N LEU A 279 -3.42 2.11 -2.99
CA LEU A 279 -2.83 2.19 -1.66
C LEU A 279 -1.50 2.94 -1.65
N VAL A 280 -0.64 2.70 -2.64
CA VAL A 280 0.74 3.17 -2.67
C VAL A 280 0.85 4.44 -3.51
N SER A 281 1.57 5.43 -2.99
CA SER A 281 1.86 6.67 -3.71
C SER A 281 3.28 6.69 -4.24
N VAL A 282 3.41 7.17 -5.47
CA VAL A 282 4.68 7.34 -6.16
C VAL A 282 4.91 8.81 -6.49
N GLN A 283 6.18 9.19 -6.61
CA GLN A 283 6.61 10.51 -7.00
C GLN A 283 7.66 10.39 -8.10
N LYS A 284 7.55 11.22 -9.13
CA LYS A 284 8.59 11.38 -10.13
C LYS A 284 9.64 12.36 -9.63
N ASN A 285 10.90 11.97 -9.63
CA ASN A 285 12.01 12.86 -9.33
C ASN A 285 12.07 13.96 -10.42
N PRO A 286 12.03 15.26 -10.04
CA PRO A 286 12.06 16.35 -11.00
C PRO A 286 13.35 16.36 -11.84
N GLU A 287 14.48 15.93 -11.26
CA GLU A 287 15.80 15.91 -11.90
C GLU A 287 16.00 14.63 -12.72
N THR A 288 15.99 13.46 -12.07
CA THR A 288 16.32 12.18 -12.75
C THR A 288 15.19 11.63 -13.62
N LYS A 289 13.96 12.17 -13.48
CA LYS A 289 12.73 11.65 -14.10
C LYS A 289 12.36 10.22 -13.68
N GLU A 290 13.09 9.61 -12.75
CA GLU A 290 12.77 8.30 -12.22
C GLU A 290 11.58 8.38 -11.28
N ILE A 291 10.81 7.30 -11.21
CA ILE A 291 9.66 7.18 -10.33
C ILE A 291 10.09 6.39 -9.11
N ARG A 292 9.81 6.94 -7.93
CA ARG A 292 10.06 6.29 -6.65
C ARG A 292 8.78 6.19 -5.84
N ILE A 293 8.69 5.15 -5.03
CA ILE A 293 7.64 5.03 -4.01
C ILE A 293 7.97 5.98 -2.86
N ILE A 294 6.96 6.70 -2.38
CA ILE A 294 7.08 7.62 -1.24
C ILE A 294 6.33 7.10 -0.01
N SER A 295 5.48 6.10 -0.18
CA SER A 295 4.74 5.50 0.91
C SER A 295 5.62 4.62 1.80
N THR A 296 5.37 4.65 3.10
CA THR A 296 5.96 3.70 4.06
C THR A 296 4.88 2.72 4.52
N VAL A 297 5.15 1.42 4.44
CA VAL A 297 4.17 0.37 4.78
C VAL A 297 4.56 -0.32 6.07
N PHE A 298 3.59 -0.50 6.96
CA PHE A 298 3.73 -1.26 8.19
C PHE A 298 2.70 -2.38 8.22
N ARG A 299 3.12 -3.60 8.54
CA ARG A 299 2.19 -4.64 9.01
C ARG A 299 2.00 -4.43 10.50
N VAL A 300 0.76 -4.25 10.93
CA VAL A 300 0.44 -3.79 12.29
C VAL A 300 -0.47 -4.77 13.03
N SER A 301 -0.17 -4.93 14.32
CA SER A 301 -1.00 -5.61 15.31
C SER A 301 -1.12 -4.71 16.53
N ALA A 302 -2.33 -4.55 17.06
CA ALA A 302 -2.57 -3.76 18.26
C ALA A 302 -3.13 -4.65 19.38
N TYR A 303 -2.71 -4.35 20.60
CA TYR A 303 -3.07 -5.10 21.80
C TYR A 303 -3.69 -4.18 22.83
N ASP A 304 -4.72 -4.67 23.51
CA ASP A 304 -5.33 -4.03 24.68
C ASP A 304 -5.12 -4.90 25.94
N ALA A 305 -5.88 -4.62 26.99
CA ALA A 305 -5.80 -5.37 28.25
C ALA A 305 -6.13 -6.87 28.12
N ASN A 306 -6.86 -7.27 27.07
CA ASN A 306 -7.29 -8.65 26.82
C ASN A 306 -6.42 -9.37 25.79
N GLY A 307 -5.37 -8.72 25.26
CA GLY A 307 -4.48 -9.29 24.25
C GLY A 307 -4.69 -8.65 22.88
N LEU A 308 -4.54 -9.43 21.81
CA LEU A 308 -4.61 -8.96 20.42
C LEU A 308 -6.04 -8.49 20.10
N CYS A 309 -6.21 -7.19 19.85
CA CYS A 309 -7.50 -6.57 19.54
C CYS A 309 -7.64 -6.16 18.08
N TYR A 310 -6.52 -6.01 17.35
CA TYR A 310 -6.50 -5.67 15.94
C TYR A 310 -5.32 -6.35 15.24
N PRO A 311 -5.47 -6.91 14.03
CA PRO A 311 -6.68 -6.97 13.19
C PRO A 311 -7.82 -7.85 13.72
N SER A 312 -7.51 -8.92 14.46
CA SER A 312 -8.51 -9.79 15.08
C SER A 312 -7.88 -10.53 16.24
N SER A 313 -8.68 -10.96 17.22
CA SER A 313 -8.22 -11.82 18.32
C SER A 313 -7.93 -13.26 17.87
N LYS A 314 -8.36 -13.65 16.66
CA LYS A 314 -8.05 -14.96 16.06
C LYS A 314 -6.84 -14.86 15.15
N SER A 315 -5.79 -15.60 15.47
CA SER A 315 -4.59 -15.70 14.63
C SER A 315 -4.88 -16.53 13.39
N HIS A 316 -4.53 -15.99 12.21
CA HIS A 316 -4.54 -16.71 10.94
C HIS A 316 -3.65 -15.96 9.93
N GLN A 317 -2.97 -16.66 9.03
CA GLN A 317 -2.07 -16.00 8.06
C GLN A 317 -2.79 -15.03 7.10
N GLN A 318 -4.06 -15.30 6.81
CA GLN A 318 -4.95 -14.41 6.06
C GLN A 318 -5.64 -13.34 6.91
N THR A 319 -5.36 -13.25 8.21
CA THR A 319 -5.80 -12.09 9.00
C THR A 319 -4.65 -11.08 9.04
N PHE A 320 -4.85 -9.92 8.45
CA PHE A 320 -3.79 -8.91 8.29
C PHE A 320 -4.34 -7.48 8.36
N ALA A 321 -3.45 -6.57 8.76
CA ALA A 321 -3.63 -5.15 8.58
C ALA A 321 -2.33 -4.49 8.14
N TYR A 322 -2.41 -3.73 7.05
CA TYR A 322 -1.32 -2.91 6.55
C TYR A 322 -1.68 -1.44 6.71
N LEU A 323 -0.77 -0.67 7.29
CA LEU A 323 -0.87 0.76 7.47
C LEU A 323 0.14 1.43 6.53
N ILE A 324 -0.37 2.14 5.53
CA ILE A 324 0.38 2.76 4.44
C ILE A 324 0.39 4.27 4.65
N VAL A 325 1.52 4.81 5.07
CA VAL A 325 1.71 6.24 5.34
C VAL A 325 2.23 6.95 4.08
N ASP A 326 1.48 7.94 3.59
CA ASP A 326 1.95 8.90 2.58
C ASP A 326 2.36 10.20 3.28
N PRO A 327 3.66 10.49 3.41
CA PRO A 327 4.15 11.67 4.11
C PRO A 327 3.87 12.98 3.35
N CYS A 328 3.70 12.93 2.02
CA CYS A 328 3.47 14.11 1.19
C CYS A 328 2.00 14.55 1.26
N LYS A 329 1.07 13.60 1.15
CA LYS A 329 -0.38 13.87 1.31
C LYS A 329 -0.81 13.96 2.76
N ARG A 330 0.07 13.56 3.69
CA ARG A 330 -0.23 13.37 5.12
C ARG A 330 -1.45 12.48 5.32
N HIS A 331 -1.47 11.38 4.58
CA HIS A 331 -2.54 10.40 4.63
C HIS A 331 -2.02 9.06 5.15
N VAL A 332 -2.87 8.35 5.87
CA VAL A 332 -2.68 6.95 6.23
C VAL A 332 -3.80 6.17 5.56
N ASN A 333 -3.45 5.26 4.65
CA ASN A 333 -4.38 4.25 4.16
C ASN A 333 -4.22 2.99 5.02
N ILE A 334 -5.31 2.35 5.39
CA ILE A 334 -5.31 1.07 6.09
C ILE A 334 -5.98 0.05 5.21
N LEU A 335 -5.27 -1.01 4.86
CA LEU A 335 -5.84 -2.20 4.25
C LEU A 335 -6.01 -3.25 5.34
N TYR A 336 -7.22 -3.77 5.48
CA TYR A 336 -7.59 -4.72 6.52
C TYR A 336 -8.27 -5.93 5.89
N HIS A 337 -7.94 -7.13 6.39
CA HIS A 337 -8.71 -8.33 6.14
C HIS A 337 -8.70 -9.22 7.39
N CYS A 338 -9.84 -9.84 7.69
CA CYS A 338 -9.92 -10.87 8.73
C CYS A 338 -10.44 -12.17 8.14
N PHE A 339 -9.67 -13.23 8.30
CA PHE A 339 -10.06 -14.57 7.85
C PHE A 339 -11.31 -15.07 8.59
N GLY A 340 -12.03 -16.01 7.96
CA GLY A 340 -13.21 -16.67 8.50
C GLY A 340 -14.42 -16.58 7.59
N GLY A 341 -15.45 -17.38 7.89
CA GLY A 341 -16.75 -17.30 7.23
C GLY A 341 -17.62 -16.19 7.82
N SER A 342 -18.48 -15.59 7.00
CA SER A 342 -19.68 -14.91 7.49
C SER A 342 -20.90 -15.62 6.92
N LEU A 343 -21.95 -15.78 7.73
CA LEU A 343 -23.29 -16.04 7.21
C LEU A 343 -23.69 -14.78 6.44
N PHE A 344 -23.77 -14.86 5.10
CA PHE A 344 -24.34 -13.79 4.29
C PHE A 344 -25.76 -13.53 4.81
N THR A 345 -25.93 -12.45 5.58
CA THR A 345 -27.26 -11.92 5.89
C THR A 345 -27.48 -10.81 4.87
N ASN A 346 -28.41 -11.09 3.95
CA ASN A 346 -28.87 -10.18 2.90
C ASN A 346 -29.43 -8.88 3.49
#